data_AF-A0A2S9SX96-F1
#
_entry.id   AF-A0A2S9SX96-F1
#
_cell.length_a   1.000
_cell.length_b   1.000
_cell.length_c   1.000
_cell.angle_alpha   90.00
_cell.angle_beta   90.00
_cell.angle_gamma   90.00
#
_symmetry.space_group_name_H-M   'P 1'
#
loop_
_entity.id
_entity.type
_entity.pdbx_description
1 polymer ?
#
loop_
_entity_poly.entity_id
_entity_poly.type
_entity_poly.pdbx_seq_one_letter_code
_entity_poly.pdbx_strand_id
1 'polypeptide(L)'
;MPSGSVSYRTLFSLPGGTFVTVSALARLPLAMSQLGTLLLVSSPQVSGRLGPGGLAAGVVALAIAIGSPFFGALTDRHGQRVVLLAQSLV
;
A
#
# COMPACT_ATOMS: atom_id res chain seq x y z
N MET A 1 -9.72 -15.44 -30.97
CA MET A 1 -9.12 -14.99 -29.71
C MET A 1 -8.53 -16.22 -29.02
N PRO A 2 -7.24 -16.54 -29.18
CA PRO A 2 -6.71 -17.75 -28.55
C PRO A 2 -6.70 -17.57 -27.03
N SER A 3 -7.55 -18.34 -26.35
CA SER A 3 -7.58 -18.55 -24.91
C SER A 3 -6.38 -19.41 -24.50
N GLY A 4 -5.17 -18.87 -24.68
CA GLY A 4 -3.95 -19.47 -24.15
C GLY A 4 -3.87 -19.17 -22.66
N SER A 5 -3.85 -20.20 -21.82
CA SER A 5 -3.56 -20.06 -20.39
C SER A 5 -2.17 -19.46 -20.21
N VAL A 6 -2.12 -18.15 -19.98
CA VAL A 6 -0.87 -17.45 -19.63
C VAL A 6 -0.33 -18.13 -18.38
N SER A 7 0.83 -18.79 -18.51
CA SER A 7 1.47 -19.44 -17.37
C SER A 7 1.74 -18.40 -16.29
N TYR A 8 1.32 -18.67 -15.04
CA TYR A 8 1.49 -17.76 -13.91
C TYR A 8 2.96 -17.35 -13.70
N ARG A 9 3.90 -18.21 -14.10
CA ARG A 9 5.34 -17.90 -14.12
C ARG A 9 5.70 -16.74 -15.04
N THR A 10 5.00 -16.57 -16.16
CA THR A 10 5.25 -15.49 -17.11
C THR A 10 4.91 -14.12 -16.51
N LEU A 11 3.99 -14.07 -15.54
CA LEU A 11 3.66 -12.85 -14.79
C LEU A 11 4.79 -12.37 -13.89
N PHE A 12 5.61 -13.28 -13.36
CA PHE A 12 6.80 -12.90 -12.57
C PHE A 12 7.96 -12.43 -13.44
N SER A 13 8.06 -12.92 -14.68
CA SER A 13 9.09 -12.49 -15.63
C SER A 13 8.81 -11.13 -16.29
N LEU A 14 7.55 -10.69 -16.32
CA LEU A 14 7.13 -9.42 -16.94
C LEU A 14 7.70 -8.17 -16.23
N PRO A 15 7.54 -7.99 -14.91
CA PRO A 15 8.16 -6.90 -14.15
C PRO A 15 9.53 -7.26 -13.55
N GLY A 16 9.92 -8.55 -13.56
CA GLY A 16 11.16 -9.07 -12.96
C GLY A 16 11.01 -9.47 -11.49
N GLY A 17 11.76 -10.49 -11.04
CA GLY A 17 11.66 -11.03 -9.68
C GLY A 17 12.01 -10.05 -8.55
N THR A 18 12.81 -9.03 -8.86
CA THR A 18 13.15 -7.93 -7.94
C THR A 18 11.91 -7.11 -7.58
N PHE A 19 11.02 -6.84 -8.54
CA PHE A 19 9.78 -6.10 -8.31
C PHE A 19 8.86 -6.81 -7.29
N VAL A 20 8.78 -8.14 -7.36
CA VAL A 20 7.96 -8.93 -6.43
C VAL A 20 8.52 -8.86 -5.02
N THR A 21 9.85 -8.95 -4.87
CA THR A 21 10.49 -8.87 -3.56
C THR A 21 10.33 -7.48 -2.95
N VAL A 22 10.55 -6.43 -3.74
CA VAL A 22 10.39 -5.03 -3.29
C VAL A 22 8.94 -4.73 -2.94
N SER A 23 7.98 -5.15 -3.76
CA SER A 23 6.55 -4.94 -3.48
C SER A 23 6.05 -5.71 -2.25
N ALA A 24 6.59 -6.90 -1.98
CA ALA A 24 6.31 -7.62 -0.75
C ALA A 24 6.81 -6.85 0.48
N LEU A 25 8.05 -6.35 0.43
CA LEU A 25 8.61 -5.52 1.51
C LEU A 25 7.83 -4.22 1.69
N ALA A 26 7.44 -3.55 0.60
CA ALA A 26 6.67 -2.30 0.65
C ALA A 26 5.29 -2.45 1.31
N ARG A 27 4.71 -3.66 1.30
CA ARG A 27 3.43 -3.94 1.98
C ARG A 27 3.56 -4.05 3.50
N LEU A 28 4.75 -4.36 4.02
CA LEU A 28 4.96 -4.49 5.47
C LEU A 28 4.77 -3.13 6.18
N PRO A 29 5.42 -2.03 5.78
CA PRO A 29 5.16 -0.70 6.35
C PRO A 29 3.72 -0.25 6.15
N LEU A 30 3.11 -0.55 4.99
CA LEU A 30 1.74 -0.15 4.69
C LEU A 30 0.77 -0.73 5.73
N ALA A 31 0.84 -2.03 6.00
CA ALA A 31 0.00 -2.68 7.01
C ALA A 31 0.38 -2.25 8.44
N MET A 32 1.67 -2.05 8.71
CA MET A 32 2.14 -1.60 10.01
C MET A 32 1.73 -0.17 10.36
N SER A 33 1.53 0.71 9.37
CA SER A 33 1.05 2.07 9.62
C SER A 33 -0.29 2.04 10.37
N GLN A 34 -1.21 1.19 9.93
CA GLN A 34 -2.55 1.07 10.49
C GLN A 34 -2.54 0.47 11.91
N LEU A 35 -1.75 -0.58 12.13
CA LEU A 35 -1.56 -1.16 13.46
C LEU A 35 -0.81 -0.20 14.40
N GLY A 36 0.20 0.50 13.90
CA GLY A 36 0.95 1.49 14.65
C GLY A 36 0.08 2.66 15.09
N THR A 37 -0.77 3.19 14.21
CA THR A 37 -1.74 4.25 14.55
C THR A 37 -2.72 3.78 15.62
N LEU A 38 -3.25 2.55 15.49
CA LEU A 38 -4.14 1.97 16.50
C LEU A 38 -3.46 1.92 17.86
N LEU A 39 -2.28 1.31 17.93
CA LEU A 39 -1.55 1.10 19.19
C LEU A 39 -1.09 2.43 19.80
N LEU A 40 -0.65 3.39 18.98
CA LEU A 40 -0.21 4.70 19.45
C LEU A 40 -1.37 5.49 20.07
N VAL A 41 -2.53 5.51 19.42
CA VAL A 41 -3.70 6.26 19.93
C VAL A 41 -4.36 5.52 21.11
N SER A 42 -4.35 4.19 21.10
CA SER A 42 -4.81 3.38 22.23
C SER A 42 -3.83 3.33 23.39
N SER A 43 -2.61 3.85 23.21
CA SER A 43 -1.61 3.94 24.28
C SER A 43 -2.16 4.73 25.49
N PRO A 44 -1.83 4.33 26.73
CA PRO A 44 -2.27 5.03 27.93
C PRO A 44 -1.88 6.52 27.96
N GLN A 45 -0.80 6.88 27.28
CA GLN A 45 -0.31 8.26 27.20
C GLN A 45 -1.15 9.17 26.29
N VAL A 46 -2.00 8.60 25.42
CA VAL A 46 -2.78 9.37 24.43
C VAL A 46 -4.26 9.32 24.75
N SER A 47 -4.86 8.12 24.76
CA SER A 47 -6.30 7.96 25.00
C SER A 47 -6.61 6.80 25.94
N GLY A 48 -5.72 5.80 26.05
CA GLY A 48 -5.89 4.63 26.91
C GLY A 48 -7.10 3.75 26.57
N ARG A 49 -7.74 3.98 25.42
CA ARG A 49 -8.99 3.34 25.01
C ARG A 49 -8.87 2.80 23.59
N LEU A 50 -9.49 1.64 23.34
CA LEU A 50 -9.47 1.00 22.03
C LEU A 50 -10.35 1.74 21.00
N GLY A 51 -11.43 2.39 21.44
CA GLY A 51 -12.37 3.10 20.54
C GLY A 51 -11.69 4.20 19.69
N PRO A 52 -11.00 5.18 20.30
CA PRO A 52 -10.25 6.21 19.57
C PRO A 52 -9.15 5.63 18.66
N GLY A 53 -8.46 4.58 19.10
CA GLY A 53 -7.44 3.92 18.27
C GLY A 53 -8.01 3.19 17.06
N GLY A 54 -9.15 2.53 17.23
CA GLY A 54 -9.90 1.92 16.13
C GLY A 54 -10.42 2.96 15.12
N LEU A 55 -10.94 4.10 15.61
CA LEU A 55 -11.36 5.21 14.74
C LEU A 55 -10.18 5.79 13.95
N ALA A 56 -9.05 6.05 14.61
CA ALA A 56 -7.85 6.57 13.94
C ALA A 56 -7.33 5.59 12.88
N ALA A 57 -7.24 4.30 13.21
CA ALA A 57 -6.86 3.26 12.25
C ALA A 57 -7.88 3.13 11.09
N GLY A 58 -9.16 3.32 11.36
CA GLY A 58 -10.22 3.37 10.34
C GLY A 58 -10.05 4.55 9.39
N VAL A 59 -9.70 5.74 9.90
CA VAL A 59 -9.40 6.91 9.06
C VAL A 59 -8.18 6.66 8.18
N VAL A 60 -7.13 6.02 8.70
CA VAL A 60 -5.97 5.61 7.89
C VAL A 60 -6.40 4.65 6.76
N ALA A 61 -7.26 3.68 7.05
CA ALA A 61 -7.79 2.76 6.04
C ALA A 61 -8.56 3.49 4.93
N LEU A 62 -9.42 4.44 5.30
CA LEU A 62 -10.17 5.27 4.36
C LEU A 62 -9.24 6.13 3.49
N ALA A 63 -8.21 6.72 4.09
CA ALA A 63 -7.22 7.50 3.36
C ALA A 63 -6.50 6.65 2.29
N ILE A 64 -6.12 5.41 2.63
CA ILE A 64 -5.51 4.47 1.67
C ILE A 64 -6.51 4.08 0.57
N ALA A 65 -7.75 3.78 0.95
CA ALA A 65 -8.79 3.40 0.00
C ALA A 65 -9.06 4.50 -1.04
N ILE A 66 -9.08 5.76 -0.61
CA ILE A 66 -9.29 6.92 -1.49
C ILE A 66 -8.00 7.29 -2.25
N GLY A 67 -6.84 7.18 -1.61
CA GLY A 67 -5.54 7.52 -2.23
C GLY A 67 -5.13 6.53 -3.32
N SER A 68 -5.42 5.25 -3.15
CA SER A 68 -5.02 4.19 -4.10
C SER A 68 -5.51 4.41 -5.54
N PRO A 69 -6.79 4.72 -5.85
CA PRO A 69 -7.22 5.00 -7.21
C PRO A 69 -6.59 6.29 -7.76
N PHE A 70 -6.33 7.30 -6.92
CA PHE A 70 -5.72 8.55 -7.35
C PHE A 70 -4.28 8.34 -7.84
N PHE A 71 -3.45 7.68 -7.02
CA PHE A 71 -2.07 7.38 -7.40
C PHE A 71 -1.97 6.29 -8.49
N GLY A 72 -2.94 5.37 -8.53
CA GLY A 72 -3.09 4.42 -9.64
C GLY A 72 -3.33 5.14 -10.96
N ALA A 73 -4.31 6.04 -11.02
CA ALA A 73 -4.59 6.84 -12.21
C ALA A 73 -3.41 7.75 -12.61
N LEU A 74 -2.66 8.27 -11.63
CA LEU A 74 -1.46 9.06 -11.91
C LEU A 74 -0.34 8.21 -12.53
N THR A 75 -0.17 6.99 -12.02
CA THR A 75 0.78 5.98 -12.53
C THR A 75 0.42 5.57 -13.95
N ASP A 76 -0.86 5.36 -14.24
CA ASP A 76 -1.33 5.01 -15.57
C ASP A 76 -1.08 6.13 -16.60
N ARG A 77 -1.10 7.39 -16.17
CA ARG A 77 -0.89 8.55 -17.04
C ARG A 77 0.58 8.94 -17.24
N HIS A 78 1.39 8.88 -16.18
CA HIS A 78 2.78 9.39 -16.20
C HIS A 78 3.84 8.28 -16.16
N GLY A 79 3.41 7.02 -16.06
CA GLY A 79 4.26 5.86 -15.95
C GLY A 79 4.72 5.59 -14.52
N GLN A 80 4.88 4.30 -14.21
CA GLN A 80 5.24 3.78 -12.89
C GLN A 80 6.55 4.35 -12.34
N ARG A 81 7.57 4.55 -13.19
CA ARG A 81 8.89 5.00 -12.73
C ARG A 81 8.88 6.44 -12.20
N VAL A 82 8.20 7.36 -12.88
CA VAL A 82 8.16 8.78 -12.50
C VAL A 82 7.39 8.96 -11.21
N VAL A 83 6.22 8.29 -11.11
CA VAL A 83 5.37 8.39 -9.92
C VAL A 83 6.04 7.74 -8.70
N LEU A 84 6.67 6.58 -8.85
CA LEU A 84 7.39 5.93 -7.75
C LEU A 84 8.57 6.76 -7.24
N LEU A 85 9.33 7.40 -8.13
CA LEU A 85 10.44 8.28 -7.72
C LEU A 85 9.92 9.51 -6.96
N ALA A 86 8.83 10.11 -7.42
CA ALA A 86 8.20 11.21 -6.70
C ALA A 86 7.67 10.79 -5.32
N GLN A 87 7.04 9.62 -5.24
CA GLN A 87 6.54 9.06 -3.98
C GLN A 87 7.68 8.70 -3.02
N SER A 88 8.84 8.28 -3.50
CA SER A 88 9.98 7.94 -2.63
C SER A 88 10.58 9.13 -1.87
N LEU A 89 10.22 10.36 -2.25
CA LEU A 89 10.66 11.58 -1.60
C LEU A 89 9.86 11.92 -0.33
N VAL A 90 8.69 11.30 -0.14
CA VAL A 90 7.72 11.58 0.92
C VAL A 90 7.54 10.35 1.79
#